data_AF-A0A6F9ZV67-F1
#
_entry.id   AF-A0A6F9ZV67-F1
#
_cell.length_a   1.000
_cell.length_b   1.000
_cell.length_c   1.000
_cell.angle_alpha   90.00
_cell.angle_beta   90.00
_cell.angle_gamma   90.00
#
_symmetry.space_group_name_H-M   'P 1'
#
loop_
_entity.id
_entity.type
_entity.pdbx_description
1 polymer ?
#
loop_
_entity_poly.entity_id
_entity_poly.type
_entity_poly.pdbx_seq_one_letter_code
_entity_poly.pdbx_strand_id
1 'polypeptide(L)' 'MREEKVKETGTTTLGLVCKDGVVLATERRATMGGMIAHKTTKKLFQID' A
#
# COMPACT_ATOMS: atom_id res chain seq x y z
N MET A 1 -13.36 20.87 17.43
CA MET A 1 -12.20 20.34 16.68
C MET A 1 -12.75 19.23 15.79
N ARG A 2 -12.68 19.39 14.45
CA ARG A 2 -13.03 18.29 13.54
C ARG A 2 -11.90 17.29 13.59
N GLU A 3 -12.21 16.03 13.86
CA GLU A 3 -11.25 14.93 13.73
C GLU A 3 -10.61 15.02 12.34
N GLU A 4 -9.27 15.06 12.29
CA GLU A 4 -8.55 14.86 11.04
C GLU A 4 -8.92 13.48 10.54
N LYS A 5 -9.78 13.41 9.51
CA LYS A 5 -9.99 12.17 8.77
C LYS A 5 -8.61 11.68 8.36
N VAL A 6 -8.22 10.50 8.87
CA VAL A 6 -7.08 9.72 8.38
C VAL A 6 -7.07 9.87 6.86
N LYS A 7 -5.97 10.41 6.30
CA LYS A 7 -5.85 10.60 4.84
C LYS A 7 -6.12 9.25 4.18
N GLU A 8 -7.28 9.11 3.55
CA GLU A 8 -7.65 7.86 2.89
C GLU A 8 -6.73 7.68 1.68
N THR A 9 -5.76 6.79 1.83
CA THR A 9 -4.89 6.35 0.74
C THR A 9 -5.37 4.99 0.26
N GLY A 10 -5.53 4.86 -1.06
CA GLY A 10 -5.80 3.55 -1.66
C GLY A 10 -4.49 2.76 -1.75
N THR A 11 -4.51 1.50 -1.30
CA THR A 11 -3.44 0.55 -1.58
C THR A 11 -4.05 -0.80 -1.94
N THR A 12 -3.59 -1.37 -3.04
CA THR A 12 -3.87 -2.76 -3.39
C THR A 12 -2.64 -3.59 -3.06
N THR A 13 -2.84 -4.59 -2.20
CA THR A 13 -1.83 -5.58 -1.82
C THR A 13 -2.36 -6.95 -2.20
N LEU A 14 -1.51 -7.77 -2.79
CA LEU A 14 -1.81 -9.13 -3.22
C LEU A 14 -0.87 -10.11 -2.52
N GLY A 15 -1.41 -11.27 -2.20
CA GLY A 15 -0.66 -12.41 -1.68
C GLY A 15 -0.99 -13.68 -2.47
N LEU A 16 0.03 -14.48 -2.75
CA LEU A 16 -0.09 -15.76 -3.44
C LEU A 16 0.56 -16.84 -2.58
N VAL A 17 -0.16 -17.93 -2.34
CA VAL A 17 0.37 -19.13 -1.69
C VAL A 17 0.91 -20.07 -2.77
N CYS A 18 2.18 -20.46 -2.62
CA CYS A 18 2.88 -21.42 -3.47
C CYS A 18 3.20 -22.67 -2.66
N LYS A 19 3.61 -23.75 -3.34
CA LYS A 19 3.94 -25.04 -2.68
C LYS A 19 4.94 -24.88 -1.52
N ASP A 20 5.98 -24.08 -1.74
CA ASP A 20 7.14 -23.97 -0.83
C ASP A 20 7.26 -22.58 -0.18
N GLY A 21 6.22 -21.75 -0.24
CA GLY A 21 6.26 -20.41 0.35
C GLY A 21 5.14 -19.47 -0.10
N VAL A 22 5.32 -18.19 0.17
CA VAL A 22 4.36 -17.13 -0.16
C VAL A 22 5.03 -16.00 -0.93
N VAL A 23 4.27 -15.37 -1.82
CA VAL A 23 4.68 -14.14 -2.51
C VAL A 23 3.75 -13.01 -2.10
N LEU A 24 4.31 -11.89 -1.64
CA LEU A 24 3.60 -10.66 -1.34
C LEU A 24 4.01 -9.55 -2.31
N ALA A 25 3.03 -8.81 -2.81
CA ALA A 25 3.25 -7.67 -3.70
C ALA A 25 2.27 -6.54 -3.38
N THR A 26 2.66 -5.30 -3.67
CA THR A 26 1.81 -4.11 -3.43
C THR A 26 2.02 -3.09 -4.54
N GLU A 27 0.97 -2.34 -4.89
CA GLU A 27 1.10 -1.23 -5.84
C GLU A 27 1.84 -0.03 -5.23
N ARG A 28 2.55 0.75 -6.07
CA ARG A 28 3.48 1.80 -5.62
C ARG A 28 2.89 3.21 -5.55
N ARG A 29 1.65 3.39 -5.98
CA ARG A 29 0.98 4.69 -6.05
C ARG A 29 0.50 5.11 -4.67
N ALA A 30 0.74 6.35 -4.27
CA ALA A 30 0.10 6.95 -3.11
C ALA A 30 -0.82 8.08 -3.58
N THR A 31 -2.05 8.09 -3.08
CA THR A 31 -3.04 9.12 -3.40
C THR A 31 -3.27 10.05 -2.23
N MET A 32 -3.66 11.29 -2.52
CA MET A 32 -4.18 12.23 -1.53
C MET A 32 -5.44 12.86 -2.12
N GLY A 33 -6.61 12.35 -1.71
CA GLY A 33 -7.86 12.62 -2.41
C GLY A 33 -7.83 12.09 -3.85
N GLY A 34 -8.26 12.88 -4.82
CA GLY A 34 -8.30 12.52 -6.25
C GLY A 34 -6.96 12.64 -6.99
N MET A 35 -5.85 12.97 -6.31
CA MET A 35 -4.55 13.19 -6.95
C MET A 35 -3.53 12.12 -6.57
N ILE A 36 -2.59 11.84 -7.49
CA ILE A 36 -1.41 11.00 -7.22
C ILE A 36 -0.35 11.86 -6.53
N ALA A 37 -0.11 11.58 -5.25
CA ALA A 37 0.92 12.24 -4.47
C ALA A 37 2.31 11.68 -4.79
N HIS A 38 2.43 10.35 -4.91
CA HIS A 38 3.68 9.67 -5.27
C HIS A 38 3.42 8.46 -6.16
N LYS A 39 4.37 8.15 -7.05
CA LYS A 39 4.27 7.02 -7.99
C LYS A 39 5.12 5.81 -7.58
N THR A 40 6.08 5.99 -6.68
CA THR A 40 7.16 5.03 -6.39
C THR A 40 7.29 4.73 -4.90
N THR A 41 6.22 4.90 -4.13
CA THR A 41 6.23 4.65 -2.69
C THR A 41 6.47 3.18 -2.41
N LYS A 42 7.48 2.88 -1.57
CA LYS A 42 7.69 1.56 -1.01
C LYS A 42 6.73 1.36 0.16
N LYS A 43 5.88 0.33 0.07
CA LYS A 43 4.87 0.01 1.09
C LYS A 43 5.06 -1.39 1.71
N LEU A 44 5.83 -2.26 1.06
CA LEU A 44 6.12 -3.60 1.56
C LEU A 44 7.50 -3.60 2.23
N PHE A 45 7.55 -4.11 3.47
CA PHE A 45 8.76 -4.19 4.28
C PHE A 45 8.90 -5.61 4.82
N GLN A 46 10.13 -6.14 4.77
CA GLN A 46 10.50 -7.35 5.48
C GLN A 46 10.80 -6.97 6.93
N ILE A 47 10.35 -7.78 7.89
CA ILE A 47 10.37 -7.47 9.32
C ILE A 47 11.38 -8.31 10.11
N ASP A 48 11.82 -9.44 9.57
CA ASP A 48 12.81 -10.36 10.13
C ASP A 48 13.89 -10.76 9.11
#